data_AF-A0A7Z8QT60-F1
#
_entry.id   AF-A0A7Z8QT60-F1
#
_cell.length_a   1.000
_cell.length_b   1.000
_cell.length_c   1.000
_cell.angle_alpha   90.00
_cell.angle_beta   90.00
_cell.angle_gamma   90.00
#
_symmetry.space_group_name_H-M   'P 1'
#
loop_
_entity.id
_entity.type
_entity.pdbx_description
1 polymer ?
#
loop_
_entity_poly.entity_id
_entity_poly.type
_entity_poly.pdbx_seq_one_letter_code
_entity_poly.pdbx_strand_id
1 'polypeptide(L)'
;MGKFLEYEARHQGVNDVFLLQELAEWAHKGHQANLLLFVLMHQDFEQYAKGLAKTQKDEWQKVQGRFESIPFLESTEQTLKLLAAAFKNDLSETEEQQLNSKTTEITTILAAQNSLSDTLIGSDLFVQCYPLHPLSLLILPVLCQKVAQNERTLFSYLGSSEAFGFKERLQGIKTLEDWILPWEIFEYFIHNQPTATTDHLTHRRWKEVVSALERLGDAPAVEHQLLKSIGLFNIIGNQGSFKASPELVNLCLSDRETLNMALESLLEKSLIKYQKFNGEYRVWQGSDFDLELEIK
;
A
#
# COMPACT_ATOMS: atom_id res chain seq x y z
N MET A 1 -8.59 -21.43 -13.43
CA MET A 1 -8.95 -22.45 -12.41
C MET A 1 -10.12 -22.02 -11.54
N GLY A 2 -10.09 -20.86 -10.87
CA GLY A 2 -11.19 -20.40 -10.02
C GLY A 2 -12.60 -20.47 -10.64
N LYS A 3 -12.80 -20.01 -11.89
CA LYS A 3 -14.09 -20.10 -12.59
C LYS A 3 -14.58 -21.54 -12.82
N PHE A 4 -13.67 -22.49 -13.03
CA PHE A 4 -14.04 -23.91 -13.21
C PHE A 4 -14.51 -24.50 -11.88
N LEU A 5 -13.83 -24.17 -10.78
CA LEU A 5 -14.28 -24.54 -9.44
C LEU A 5 -15.61 -23.86 -9.07
N GLU A 6 -15.80 -22.57 -9.37
CA GLU A 6 -17.10 -21.90 -9.15
C GLU A 6 -18.24 -22.54 -9.96
N TYR A 7 -17.94 -22.94 -11.19
CA TYR A 7 -18.91 -23.59 -12.06
C TYR A 7 -19.32 -24.96 -11.48
N GLU A 8 -18.33 -25.79 -11.12
CA GLU A 8 -18.54 -27.08 -10.47
C GLU A 8 -19.30 -26.96 -9.15
N ALA A 9 -18.96 -25.95 -8.34
CA ALA A 9 -19.64 -25.69 -7.08
C ALA A 9 -21.14 -25.35 -7.27
N ARG A 10 -21.52 -24.81 -8.43
CA ARG A 10 -22.89 -24.41 -8.78
C ARG A 10 -23.65 -25.47 -9.58
N HIS A 11 -22.97 -26.40 -10.23
CA HIS A 11 -23.56 -27.40 -11.12
C HIS A 11 -23.22 -28.82 -10.65
N GLN A 12 -23.99 -29.32 -9.68
CA GLN A 12 -23.81 -30.66 -9.13
C GLN A 12 -24.04 -31.74 -10.21
N GLY A 13 -23.02 -32.58 -10.46
CA GLY A 13 -23.12 -33.73 -11.36
C GLY A 13 -22.13 -33.72 -12.54
N VAL A 14 -21.43 -32.62 -12.75
CA VAL A 14 -20.19 -32.61 -13.54
C VAL A 14 -19.06 -33.07 -12.58
N ASN A 15 -18.12 -33.87 -13.06
CA ASN A 15 -17.08 -34.49 -12.22
C ASN A 15 -15.70 -33.95 -12.59
N ASP A 16 -15.60 -32.66 -12.95
CA ASP A 16 -14.38 -32.08 -13.52
C ASP A 16 -13.27 -31.92 -12.48
N VAL A 17 -13.60 -31.91 -11.18
CA VAL A 17 -12.60 -31.86 -10.11
C VAL A 17 -11.78 -33.16 -10.05
N PHE A 18 -12.34 -34.29 -10.49
CA PHE A 18 -11.61 -35.56 -10.57
C PHE A 18 -10.48 -35.52 -11.61
N LEU A 19 -10.65 -34.77 -12.72
CA LEU A 19 -9.60 -34.62 -13.72
C LEU A 19 -8.33 -33.96 -13.12
N LEU A 20 -8.51 -33.03 -12.19
CA LEU A 20 -7.38 -32.40 -11.48
C LEU A 20 -6.62 -33.40 -10.63
N GLN A 21 -7.34 -34.33 -10.00
CA GLN A 21 -6.73 -35.42 -9.26
C GLN A 21 -5.92 -36.32 -10.20
N GLU A 22 -6.49 -36.75 -11.33
CA GLU A 22 -5.75 -37.60 -12.27
C GLU A 22 -4.48 -36.92 -12.77
N LEU A 23 -4.57 -35.64 -13.16
CA LEU A 23 -3.40 -34.86 -13.61
C LEU A 23 -2.33 -34.73 -12.53
N ALA A 24 -2.72 -34.49 -11.27
CA ALA A 24 -1.79 -34.38 -10.16
C ALA A 24 -1.09 -35.73 -9.88
N GLU A 25 -1.83 -36.84 -9.91
CA GLU A 25 -1.29 -38.18 -9.71
C GLU A 25 -0.33 -38.58 -10.85
N TRP A 26 -0.69 -38.25 -12.09
CA TRP A 26 0.18 -38.47 -13.25
C TRP A 26 1.48 -37.66 -13.18
N ALA A 27 1.39 -36.39 -12.77
CA ALA A 27 2.57 -35.54 -12.56
C ALA A 27 3.48 -36.09 -11.46
N HIS A 28 2.89 -36.57 -10.35
CA HIS A 28 3.66 -37.11 -9.21
C HIS A 28 4.33 -38.46 -9.51
N LYS A 29 3.70 -39.32 -10.32
CA LYS A 29 4.22 -40.67 -10.64
C LYS A 29 5.59 -40.66 -11.33
N GLY A 30 5.93 -39.56 -12.00
CA GLY A 30 7.17 -39.40 -12.75
C GLY A 30 7.15 -40.16 -14.08
N HIS A 31 7.73 -39.56 -15.13
CA HIS A 31 7.83 -40.16 -16.45
C HIS A 31 9.12 -39.70 -17.14
N GLN A 32 9.49 -40.31 -18.27
CA GLN A 32 10.61 -39.84 -19.10
C GLN A 32 10.43 -38.39 -19.60
N ALA A 33 9.19 -37.88 -19.61
CA ALA A 33 8.87 -36.49 -19.84
C ALA A 33 8.29 -35.93 -18.53
N ASN A 34 8.97 -34.95 -17.94
CA ASN A 34 8.52 -34.34 -16.68
C ASN A 34 7.26 -33.51 -16.92
N LEU A 35 6.23 -33.75 -16.12
CA LEU A 35 5.00 -32.96 -16.11
C LEU A 35 4.98 -32.13 -14.81
N LEU A 36 4.97 -30.80 -14.95
CA LEU A 36 4.75 -29.88 -13.84
C LEU A 36 3.33 -29.31 -13.94
N LEU A 37 2.51 -29.57 -12.94
CA LEU A 37 1.15 -29.03 -12.85
C LEU A 37 1.14 -27.83 -11.90
N PHE A 38 0.92 -26.64 -12.46
CA PHE A 38 0.86 -25.39 -11.70
C PHE A 38 -0.52 -24.74 -11.86
N VAL A 39 -1.12 -24.34 -10.74
CA VAL A 39 -2.49 -23.82 -10.68
C VAL A 39 -2.50 -22.47 -9.97
N LEU A 40 -3.07 -21.46 -10.64
CA LEU A 40 -3.31 -20.13 -10.06
C LEU A 40 -4.79 -19.94 -9.74
N MET A 41 -5.08 -19.49 -8.52
CA MET A 41 -6.44 -19.26 -8.01
C MET A 41 -6.53 -17.90 -7.31
N HIS A 42 -7.74 -17.32 -7.29
CA HIS A 42 -7.99 -16.01 -6.66
C HIS A 42 -8.23 -16.12 -5.15
N GLN A 43 -8.68 -17.28 -4.70
CA GLN A 43 -8.94 -17.58 -3.30
C GLN A 43 -8.58 -19.03 -3.04
N ASP A 44 -8.46 -19.40 -1.77
CA ASP A 44 -8.15 -20.77 -1.40
C ASP A 44 -9.22 -21.74 -1.93
N PHE A 45 -8.77 -22.96 -2.21
CA PHE A 45 -9.62 -24.04 -2.73
C PHE A 45 -10.88 -24.25 -1.86
N GLU A 46 -10.72 -24.17 -0.53
CA GLU A 46 -11.82 -24.32 0.44
C GLU A 46 -12.87 -23.21 0.34
N GLN A 47 -12.50 -22.00 -0.10
CA GLN A 47 -13.43 -20.88 -0.24
C GLN A 47 -14.44 -21.16 -1.35
N TYR A 48 -14.01 -21.82 -2.43
CA TYR A 48 -14.92 -22.26 -3.50
C TYR A 48 -15.88 -23.36 -3.03
N ALA A 49 -15.47 -24.19 -2.07
CA ALA A 49 -16.27 -25.30 -1.56
C ALA A 49 -17.26 -24.89 -0.45
N LYS A 50 -17.26 -23.64 0.05
CA LYS A 50 -18.06 -23.21 1.21
C LYS A 50 -19.55 -23.56 1.12
N GLY A 51 -20.15 -23.45 -0.06
CA GLY A 51 -21.58 -23.75 -0.31
C GLY A 51 -21.91 -25.24 -0.55
N LEU A 52 -20.91 -26.12 -0.61
CA LEU A 52 -21.12 -27.54 -0.95
C LEU A 52 -21.56 -28.40 0.23
N ALA A 53 -22.20 -29.53 -0.08
CA ALA A 53 -22.52 -30.57 0.89
C ALA A 53 -21.24 -31.20 1.47
N LYS A 54 -21.31 -31.76 2.68
CA LYS A 54 -20.14 -32.31 3.37
C LYS A 54 -19.37 -33.35 2.54
N THR A 55 -20.08 -34.26 1.89
CA THR A 55 -19.48 -35.30 1.03
C THR A 55 -18.68 -34.70 -0.12
N GLN A 56 -19.18 -33.64 -0.75
CA GLN A 56 -18.48 -32.94 -1.84
C GLN A 56 -17.28 -32.14 -1.32
N LYS A 57 -17.39 -31.51 -0.15
CA LYS A 57 -16.25 -30.84 0.51
C LYS A 57 -15.12 -31.82 0.80
N ASP A 58 -15.45 -33.01 1.29
CA ASP A 58 -14.46 -34.04 1.61
C ASP A 58 -13.74 -34.53 0.33
N GLU A 59 -14.45 -34.70 -0.80
CA GLU A 59 -13.82 -35.02 -2.09
C GLU A 59 -12.90 -33.91 -2.59
N TRP A 60 -13.33 -32.65 -2.45
CA TRP A 60 -12.55 -31.48 -2.84
C TRP A 60 -11.29 -31.33 -2.00
N GLN A 61 -11.35 -31.56 -0.69
CA GLN A 61 -10.18 -31.57 0.19
C GLN A 61 -9.19 -32.67 -0.18
N LYS A 62 -9.65 -33.86 -0.60
CA LYS A 62 -8.76 -34.92 -1.10
C LYS A 62 -7.99 -34.45 -2.35
N VAL A 63 -8.66 -33.78 -3.28
CA VAL A 63 -8.01 -33.26 -4.49
C VAL A 63 -7.01 -32.17 -4.12
N GLN A 64 -7.40 -31.20 -3.28
CA GLN A 64 -6.50 -30.15 -2.79
C GLN A 64 -5.25 -30.72 -2.11
N GLY A 65 -5.38 -31.80 -1.33
CA GLY A 65 -4.26 -32.44 -0.65
C GLY A 65 -3.16 -33.02 -1.56
N ARG A 66 -3.39 -33.09 -2.88
CA ARG A 66 -2.40 -33.48 -3.89
C ARG A 66 -1.60 -32.30 -4.44
N PHE A 67 -1.98 -31.08 -4.07
CA PHE A 67 -1.30 -29.85 -4.44
C PHE A 67 -0.59 -29.27 -3.23
N GLU A 68 0.61 -28.76 -3.44
CA GLU A 68 1.24 -27.86 -2.50
C GLU A 68 0.59 -26.47 -2.65
N SER A 69 -0.04 -25.97 -1.59
CA SER A 69 -0.64 -24.65 -1.59
C SER A 69 0.40 -23.62 -1.16
N ILE A 70 0.84 -22.80 -2.11
CA ILE A 70 1.76 -21.68 -1.86
C ILE A 70 0.91 -20.40 -1.85
N PRO A 71 0.68 -19.78 -0.68
CA PRO A 71 -0.07 -18.52 -0.63
C PRO A 71 0.74 -17.43 -1.34
N PHE A 72 0.09 -16.72 -2.27
CA PHE A 72 0.69 -15.55 -2.88
C PHE A 72 0.51 -14.35 -1.95
N LEU A 73 1.55 -14.06 -1.17
CA LEU A 73 1.62 -12.89 -0.31
C LEU A 73 2.45 -11.81 -1.02
N GLU A 74 1.77 -10.80 -1.57
CA GLU A 74 2.46 -9.60 -2.08
C GLU A 74 3.05 -8.82 -0.90
N SER A 75 4.34 -9.04 -0.61
CA SER A 75 5.03 -8.24 0.39
C SER A 75 5.41 -6.87 -0.19
N THR A 76 5.47 -5.86 0.69
CA THR A 76 6.00 -4.53 0.35
C THR A 76 7.37 -4.64 -0.33
N GLU A 77 8.24 -5.52 0.16
CA GLU A 77 9.56 -5.77 -0.43
C GLU A 77 9.49 -6.22 -1.91
N GLN A 78 8.59 -7.14 -2.25
CA GLN A 78 8.42 -7.58 -3.64
C GLN A 78 7.95 -6.43 -4.54
N THR A 79 7.07 -5.58 -4.02
CA THR A 79 6.62 -4.39 -4.73
C THR A 79 7.78 -3.41 -4.97
N LEU A 80 8.62 -3.18 -3.96
CA LEU A 80 9.81 -2.34 -4.08
C LEU A 80 10.82 -2.91 -5.09
N LYS A 81 11.05 -4.23 -5.12
CA LYS A 81 11.90 -4.89 -6.13
C LYS A 81 11.36 -4.68 -7.54
N LEU A 82 10.04 -4.77 -7.72
CA LEU A 82 9.38 -4.51 -9.00
C LEU A 82 9.55 -3.05 -9.44
N LEU A 83 9.39 -2.10 -8.52
CA LEU A 83 9.61 -0.67 -8.77
C LEU A 83 11.07 -0.39 -9.15
N ALA A 84 12.03 -0.92 -8.39
CA ALA A 84 13.45 -0.78 -8.65
C ALA A 84 13.83 -1.31 -10.05
N ALA A 85 13.24 -2.43 -10.47
CA ALA A 85 13.46 -2.99 -11.80
C ALA A 85 12.82 -2.14 -12.92
N ALA A 86 11.75 -1.39 -12.62
CA ALA A 86 11.07 -0.52 -13.58
C ALA A 86 11.74 0.85 -13.73
N PHE A 87 12.43 1.33 -12.70
CA PHE A 87 13.03 2.65 -12.68
C PHE A 87 14.41 2.62 -13.34
N LYS A 88 14.76 3.73 -14.00
CA LYS A 88 16.06 3.94 -14.62
C LYS A 88 16.59 5.28 -14.16
N ASN A 89 17.61 5.24 -13.32
CA ASN A 89 18.26 6.41 -12.77
C ASN A 89 19.59 6.63 -13.51
N ASP A 90 19.77 7.82 -14.07
CA ASP A 90 21.03 8.24 -14.70
C ASP A 90 21.72 9.22 -13.74
N LEU A 91 22.27 8.66 -12.66
CA LEU A 91 22.94 9.41 -11.60
C LEU A 91 24.45 9.26 -11.76
N SER A 92 25.18 10.35 -11.54
CA SER A 92 26.63 10.30 -11.36
C SER A 92 27.00 9.59 -10.05
N GLU A 93 28.22 9.06 -9.97
CA GLU A 93 28.73 8.40 -8.75
C GLU A 93 28.63 9.31 -7.51
N THR A 94 28.85 10.62 -7.68
CA THR A 94 28.70 11.60 -6.60
C THR A 94 27.25 11.78 -6.15
N GLU A 95 26.31 11.76 -7.09
CA GLU A 95 24.88 11.89 -6.79
C GLU A 95 24.36 10.63 -6.12
N GLU A 96 24.81 9.45 -6.56
CA GLU A 96 24.48 8.17 -5.94
C GLU A 96 24.97 8.08 -4.49
N GLN A 97 26.19 8.54 -4.20
CA GLN A 97 26.71 8.60 -2.83
C GLN A 97 25.90 9.55 -1.93
N GLN A 98 25.55 10.75 -2.44
CA GLN A 98 24.70 11.70 -1.71
C GLN A 98 23.31 11.12 -1.42
N LEU A 99 22.72 10.50 -2.45
CA LEU A 99 21.41 9.86 -2.37
C LEU A 99 21.41 8.72 -1.35
N ASN A 100 22.45 7.89 -1.35
CA ASN A 100 22.61 6.79 -0.42
C ASN A 100 22.73 7.28 1.04
N SER A 101 23.49 8.36 1.27
CA SER A 101 23.61 8.96 2.60
C SER A 101 22.25 9.45 3.14
N LYS A 102 21.48 10.18 2.34
CA LYS A 102 20.15 10.67 2.73
C LYS A 102 19.17 9.53 2.98
N THR A 103 19.18 8.56 2.08
CA THR A 103 18.34 7.37 2.18
C THR A 103 18.63 6.58 3.46
N THR A 104 19.91 6.44 3.81
CA THR A 104 20.33 5.78 5.06
C THR A 104 19.81 6.50 6.29
N GLU A 105 19.89 7.84 6.32
CA GLU A 105 19.34 8.65 7.42
C GLU A 105 17.83 8.41 7.60
N ILE A 106 17.07 8.49 6.50
CA ILE A 106 15.62 8.31 6.50
C ILE A 106 15.24 6.88 6.92
N THR A 107 15.89 5.87 6.34
CA THR A 107 15.62 4.45 6.65
C THR A 107 15.99 4.08 8.09
N THR A 108 16.98 4.74 8.69
CA THR A 108 17.32 4.56 10.11
C THR A 108 16.18 5.03 11.01
N ILE A 109 15.55 6.17 10.69
CA ILE A 109 14.37 6.67 11.41
C ILE A 109 13.19 5.70 11.20
N LEU A 110 12.97 5.22 9.98
CA LEU A 110 11.90 4.27 9.67
C LEU A 110 12.07 2.94 10.43
N ALA A 111 13.29 2.42 10.53
CA ALA A 111 13.62 1.22 11.31
C ALA A 111 13.34 1.43 12.80
N ALA A 112 13.77 2.56 13.36
CA ALA A 112 13.52 2.89 14.77
C ALA A 112 12.01 3.00 15.10
N GLN A 113 11.17 3.34 14.12
CA GLN A 113 9.72 3.40 14.26
C GLN A 113 9.00 2.08 13.91
N ASN A 114 9.73 0.97 13.72
CA ASN A 114 9.19 -0.32 13.28
C ASN A 114 8.35 -0.24 11.99
N SER A 115 8.65 0.76 11.16
CA SER A 115 7.98 1.04 9.88
C SER A 115 8.79 0.51 8.69
N LEU A 116 9.85 -0.26 8.97
CA LEU A 116 10.73 -0.90 8.01
C LEU A 116 10.89 -2.37 8.40
N SER A 117 10.76 -3.28 7.43
CA SER A 117 11.03 -4.69 7.66
C SER A 117 12.54 -4.94 7.76
N ASP A 118 12.95 -5.91 8.57
CA ASP A 118 14.35 -6.30 8.74
C ASP A 118 15.04 -6.63 7.41
N THR A 119 14.31 -7.17 6.42
CA THR A 119 14.84 -7.51 5.10
C THR A 119 15.17 -6.28 4.24
N LEU A 120 14.63 -5.11 4.59
CA LEU A 120 14.84 -3.85 3.86
C LEU A 120 15.89 -2.96 4.53
N ILE A 121 16.37 -3.29 5.74
CA ILE A 121 17.40 -2.51 6.43
C ILE A 121 18.70 -2.59 5.63
N GLY A 122 19.25 -1.43 5.25
CA GLY A 122 20.48 -1.34 4.45
C GLY A 122 20.33 -1.80 2.99
N SER A 123 19.10 -1.88 2.49
CA SER A 123 18.83 -2.27 1.10
C SER A 123 19.03 -1.12 0.12
N ASP A 124 19.68 -1.40 -1.01
CA ASP A 124 19.86 -0.45 -2.12
C ASP A 124 18.54 -0.14 -2.86
N LEU A 125 17.46 -0.87 -2.56
CA LEU A 125 16.15 -0.68 -3.21
C LEU A 125 15.64 0.75 -3.11
N PHE A 126 15.92 1.44 -2.00
CA PHE A 126 15.49 2.83 -1.81
C PHE A 126 16.20 3.80 -2.75
N VAL A 127 17.50 3.58 -3.00
CA VAL A 127 18.29 4.36 -3.97
C VAL A 127 17.82 4.04 -5.39
N GLN A 128 17.59 2.75 -5.69
CA GLN A 128 17.09 2.30 -6.99
C GLN A 128 15.68 2.82 -7.31
N CYS A 129 14.86 3.06 -6.28
CA CYS A 129 13.51 3.60 -6.41
C CYS A 129 13.42 5.14 -6.38
N TYR A 130 14.55 5.86 -6.43
CA TYR A 130 14.53 7.30 -6.70
C TYR A 130 13.72 7.58 -7.97
N PRO A 131 12.83 8.59 -7.99
CA PRO A 131 12.71 9.72 -7.07
C PRO A 131 11.64 9.61 -5.98
N LEU A 132 11.14 8.41 -5.68
CA LEU A 132 10.20 8.25 -4.57
C LEU A 132 10.95 8.40 -3.24
N HIS A 133 10.49 9.31 -2.38
CA HIS A 133 11.02 9.42 -1.02
C HIS A 133 10.87 8.06 -0.30
N PRO A 134 11.83 7.59 0.53
CA PRO A 134 11.74 6.28 1.17
C PRO A 134 10.43 6.05 1.94
N LEU A 135 9.91 7.09 2.59
CA LEU A 135 8.59 7.05 3.23
C LEU A 135 7.44 6.88 2.21
N SER A 136 7.44 7.65 1.14
CA SER A 136 6.46 7.56 0.04
C SER A 136 6.48 6.17 -0.61
N LEU A 137 7.67 5.62 -0.83
CA LEU A 137 7.90 4.31 -1.42
C LEU A 137 7.26 3.19 -0.61
N LEU A 138 7.30 3.28 0.73
CA LEU A 138 6.69 2.28 1.60
C LEU A 138 5.19 2.49 1.80
N ILE A 139 4.71 3.73 1.79
CA ILE A 139 3.27 4.04 1.91
C ILE A 139 2.52 3.61 0.65
N LEU A 140 3.11 3.79 -0.53
CA LEU A 140 2.42 3.63 -1.81
C LEU A 140 1.79 2.22 -2.01
N PRO A 141 2.48 1.09 -1.74
CA PRO A 141 1.86 -0.23 -1.84
C PRO A 141 0.70 -0.42 -0.86
N VAL A 142 0.85 0.05 0.39
CA VAL A 142 -0.19 -0.03 1.43
C VAL A 142 -1.42 0.78 1.02
N LEU A 143 -1.21 1.97 0.47
CA LEU A 143 -2.29 2.81 -0.04
C LEU A 143 -3.02 2.15 -1.21
N CYS A 144 -2.29 1.55 -2.16
CA CYS A 144 -2.89 0.85 -3.30
C CYS A 144 -3.78 -0.31 -2.86
N GLN A 145 -3.38 -1.04 -1.81
CA GLN A 145 -4.19 -2.10 -1.20
C GLN A 145 -5.47 -1.56 -0.53
N LYS A 146 -5.43 -0.34 0.01
CA LYS A 146 -6.56 0.30 0.71
C LYS A 146 -7.57 0.97 -0.22
N VAL A 147 -7.09 1.63 -1.26
CA VAL A 147 -7.91 2.55 -2.06
C VAL A 147 -8.43 1.89 -3.32
N ALA A 148 -7.78 0.86 -3.85
CA ALA A 148 -8.20 0.24 -5.12
C ALA A 148 -7.66 -1.19 -5.29
N GLN A 149 -7.40 -1.60 -6.53
CA GLN A 149 -6.90 -2.94 -6.87
C GLN A 149 -5.36 -2.91 -6.92
N ASN A 150 -4.70 -3.26 -5.80
CA ASN A 150 -3.24 -3.45 -5.62
C ASN A 150 -2.36 -2.98 -6.80
N GLU A 151 -1.80 -3.92 -7.57
CA GLU A 151 -0.83 -3.68 -8.63
C GLU A 151 -1.39 -2.83 -9.77
N ARG A 152 -2.66 -3.02 -10.16
CA ARG A 152 -3.28 -2.24 -11.25
C ARG A 152 -3.25 -0.75 -10.90
N THR A 153 -3.49 -0.43 -9.64
CA THR A 153 -3.51 0.93 -9.11
C THR A 153 -2.12 1.53 -9.08
N LEU A 154 -1.15 0.75 -8.59
CA LEU A 154 0.27 1.13 -8.57
C LEU A 154 0.76 1.46 -9.98
N PHE A 155 0.56 0.56 -10.94
CA PHE A 155 0.99 0.78 -12.33
C PHE A 155 0.24 1.89 -13.03
N SER A 156 -1.03 2.15 -12.65
CA SER A 156 -1.76 3.31 -13.15
C SER A 156 -1.09 4.61 -12.68
N TYR A 157 -0.70 4.71 -11.41
CA TYR A 157 0.07 5.84 -10.89
C TYR A 157 1.42 6.04 -11.59
N LEU A 158 2.23 4.97 -11.67
CA LEU A 158 3.54 5.02 -12.33
C LEU A 158 3.44 5.36 -13.83
N GLY A 159 2.36 4.92 -14.46
CA GLY A 159 2.08 5.14 -15.87
C GLY A 159 1.46 6.50 -16.20
N SER A 160 0.93 7.22 -15.20
CA SER A 160 0.12 8.41 -15.40
C SER A 160 0.95 9.67 -15.69
N SER A 161 0.46 10.45 -16.65
CA SER A 161 0.93 11.79 -17.00
C SER A 161 -0.07 12.89 -16.59
N GLU A 162 -1.07 12.53 -15.79
CA GLU A 162 -1.99 13.48 -15.16
C GLU A 162 -1.27 14.27 -14.06
N ALA A 163 -1.92 15.31 -13.53
CA ALA A 163 -1.38 16.10 -12.42
C ALA A 163 -1.01 15.19 -11.24
N PHE A 164 0.19 15.38 -10.68
CA PHE A 164 0.76 14.56 -9.61
C PHE A 164 1.00 13.08 -10.00
N GLY A 165 0.78 12.71 -11.26
CA GLY A 165 1.16 11.39 -11.78
C GLY A 165 2.66 11.25 -11.84
N PHE A 166 3.17 10.02 -11.69
CA PHE A 166 4.61 9.78 -11.60
C PHE A 166 5.38 10.35 -12.81
N LYS A 167 4.88 10.15 -14.04
CA LYS A 167 5.57 10.66 -15.25
C LYS A 167 5.56 12.18 -15.35
N GLU A 168 4.50 12.84 -14.86
CA GLU A 168 4.44 14.30 -14.81
C GLU A 168 5.47 14.81 -13.80
N ARG A 169 5.54 14.18 -12.62
CA ARG A 169 6.52 14.54 -11.59
C ARG A 169 7.96 14.31 -12.01
N LEU A 170 8.26 13.25 -12.78
CA LEU A 170 9.58 13.02 -13.35
C LEU A 170 10.09 14.21 -14.19
N GLN A 171 9.21 14.93 -14.89
CA GLN A 171 9.59 16.09 -15.69
C GLN A 171 9.93 17.32 -14.85
N GLY A 172 9.45 17.36 -13.60
CA GLY A 172 9.65 18.47 -12.67
C GLY A 172 10.90 18.34 -11.80
N ILE A 173 11.60 17.22 -11.85
CA ILE A 173 12.79 16.95 -11.03
C ILE A 173 13.99 17.68 -11.62
N LYS A 174 14.60 18.55 -10.83
CA LYS A 174 15.76 19.36 -11.23
C LYS A 174 16.98 19.09 -10.36
N THR A 175 16.74 18.63 -9.14
CA THR A 175 17.76 18.40 -8.12
C THR A 175 17.49 17.08 -7.39
N LEU A 176 18.51 16.56 -6.71
CA LEU A 176 18.35 15.40 -5.82
C LEU A 176 17.43 15.67 -4.61
N GLU A 177 17.05 16.92 -4.36
CA GLU A 177 16.09 17.27 -3.30
C GLU A 177 14.63 17.16 -3.74
N ASP A 178 14.37 17.06 -5.06
CA ASP A 178 13.03 17.00 -5.64
C ASP A 178 12.43 15.59 -5.52
N TRP A 179 12.38 15.06 -4.31
CA TRP A 179 11.72 13.82 -4.00
C TRP A 179 10.20 13.92 -4.18
N ILE A 180 9.59 12.80 -4.54
CA ILE A 180 8.13 12.66 -4.48
C ILE A 180 7.75 12.31 -3.04
N LEU A 181 7.15 13.28 -2.36
CA LEU A 181 6.77 13.22 -0.95
C LEU A 181 5.35 12.64 -0.74
N PRO A 182 4.98 12.25 0.49
CA PRO A 182 3.69 11.62 0.76
C PRO A 182 2.47 12.47 0.34
N TRP A 183 2.56 13.80 0.48
CA TRP A 183 1.47 14.70 0.08
C TRP A 183 1.19 14.67 -1.42
N GLU A 184 2.18 14.41 -2.27
CA GLU A 184 2.02 14.31 -3.73
C GLU A 184 1.29 13.02 -4.11
N ILE A 185 1.58 11.93 -3.39
CA ILE A 185 0.81 10.69 -3.51
C ILE A 185 -0.64 10.97 -3.14
N PHE A 186 -0.89 11.64 -2.02
CA PHE A 186 -2.25 11.99 -1.62
C PHE A 186 -2.98 12.78 -2.73
N GLU A 187 -2.31 13.77 -3.33
CA GLU A 187 -2.88 14.58 -4.41
C GLU A 187 -3.26 13.74 -5.64
N TYR A 188 -2.39 12.84 -6.07
CA TYR A 188 -2.71 11.96 -7.20
C TYR A 188 -3.96 11.13 -6.94
N PHE A 189 -4.02 10.49 -5.77
CA PHE A 189 -5.13 9.59 -5.45
C PHE A 189 -6.45 10.34 -5.21
N ILE A 190 -6.41 11.57 -4.69
CA ILE A 190 -7.63 12.38 -4.50
C ILE A 190 -8.22 12.89 -5.79
N HIS A 191 -7.38 13.33 -6.72
CA HIS A 191 -7.83 13.84 -8.00
C HIS A 191 -8.36 12.71 -8.90
N ASN A 192 -7.69 11.56 -8.87
CA ASN A 192 -7.91 10.52 -9.88
C ASN A 192 -8.75 9.33 -9.37
N GLN A 193 -8.97 9.17 -8.06
CA GLN A 193 -9.73 8.05 -7.48
C GLN A 193 -10.65 8.39 -6.29
N PRO A 194 -11.48 9.46 -6.36
CA PRO A 194 -12.31 9.89 -5.22
C PRO A 194 -13.38 8.88 -4.76
N THR A 195 -13.74 7.90 -5.58
CA THR A 195 -14.81 6.91 -5.33
C THR A 195 -14.33 5.47 -5.21
N ALA A 196 -13.02 5.19 -5.22
CA ALA A 196 -12.49 3.83 -5.30
C ALA A 196 -12.44 3.07 -3.97
N THR A 197 -12.65 3.74 -2.83
CA THR A 197 -12.50 3.13 -1.49
C THR A 197 -13.46 1.97 -1.25
N THR A 198 -12.92 0.79 -1.00
CA THR A 198 -13.67 -0.46 -0.78
C THR A 198 -14.23 -0.61 0.63
N ASP A 199 -13.71 0.12 1.62
CA ASP A 199 -14.14 0.06 3.03
C ASP A 199 -14.63 1.41 3.59
N HIS A 200 -15.65 1.34 4.45
CA HIS A 200 -16.31 2.50 5.05
C HIS A 200 -15.38 3.33 5.93
N LEU A 201 -14.45 2.71 6.67
CA LEU A 201 -13.52 3.43 7.55
C LEU A 201 -12.53 4.27 6.74
N THR A 202 -11.96 3.70 5.68
CA THR A 202 -11.06 4.42 4.77
C THR A 202 -11.78 5.60 4.13
N HIS A 203 -13.02 5.41 3.69
CA HIS A 203 -13.83 6.49 3.13
C HIS A 203 -14.13 7.61 4.13
N ARG A 204 -14.42 7.27 5.40
CA ARG A 204 -14.64 8.24 6.48
C ARG A 204 -13.38 9.08 6.73
N ARG A 205 -12.22 8.44 6.87
CA ARG A 205 -10.94 9.14 7.07
C ARG A 205 -10.60 10.04 5.89
N TRP A 206 -10.91 9.59 4.68
CA TRP A 206 -10.75 10.41 3.48
C TRP A 206 -11.56 11.70 3.56
N LYS A 207 -12.84 11.60 3.90
CA LYS A 207 -13.74 12.76 4.10
C LYS A 207 -13.27 13.68 5.21
N GLU A 208 -12.74 13.14 6.31
CA GLU A 208 -12.16 13.94 7.40
C GLU A 208 -10.99 14.80 6.91
N VAL A 209 -10.11 14.25 6.07
CA VAL A 209 -8.98 15.00 5.48
C VAL A 209 -9.46 16.08 4.50
N VAL A 210 -10.42 15.76 3.63
CA VAL A 210 -10.99 16.75 2.69
C VAL A 210 -11.65 17.90 3.44
N SER A 211 -12.48 17.61 4.45
CA SER A 211 -13.15 18.63 5.26
C SER A 211 -12.14 19.50 6.02
N ALA A 212 -11.07 18.92 6.54
CA ALA A 212 -9.99 19.67 7.16
C ALA A 212 -9.25 20.58 6.16
N LEU A 213 -9.03 20.12 4.92
CA LEU A 213 -8.43 20.93 3.85
C LEU A 213 -9.34 22.09 3.43
N GLU A 214 -10.65 21.86 3.31
CA GLU A 214 -11.62 22.93 3.00
C GLU A 214 -11.63 24.01 4.10
N ARG A 215 -11.56 23.60 5.37
CA ARG A 215 -11.44 24.52 6.51
C ARG A 215 -10.10 25.25 6.58
N LEU A 216 -9.03 24.63 6.10
CA LEU A 216 -7.70 25.24 6.07
C LEU A 216 -7.68 26.45 5.12
N GLY A 217 -8.44 26.41 4.03
CA GLY A 217 -8.63 27.53 3.10
C GLY A 217 -7.32 27.98 2.45
N ASP A 218 -7.12 29.30 2.31
CA ASP A 218 -5.95 29.87 1.61
C ASP A 218 -4.66 29.90 2.46
N ALA A 219 -4.44 28.89 3.31
CA ALA A 219 -3.23 28.78 4.11
C ALA A 219 -1.96 28.54 3.25
N PRO A 220 -0.76 28.81 3.78
CA PRO A 220 0.50 28.49 3.11
C PRO A 220 0.55 27.04 2.58
N ALA A 221 1.27 26.84 1.47
CA ALA A 221 1.38 25.52 0.84
C ALA A 221 1.94 24.45 1.78
N VAL A 222 2.87 24.82 2.67
CA VAL A 222 3.48 23.90 3.65
C VAL A 222 2.44 23.31 4.61
N GLU A 223 1.46 24.12 5.05
CA GLU A 223 0.37 23.62 5.91
C GLU A 223 -0.50 22.61 5.18
N HIS A 224 -0.79 22.85 3.89
CA HIS A 224 -1.52 21.90 3.06
C HIS A 224 -0.76 20.59 2.85
N GLN A 225 0.54 20.68 2.53
CA GLN A 225 1.40 19.52 2.33
C GLN A 225 1.50 18.68 3.60
N LEU A 226 1.64 19.32 4.75
CA LEU A 226 1.70 18.64 6.04
C LEU A 226 0.36 17.97 6.38
N LEU A 227 -0.75 18.69 6.23
CA LEU A 227 -2.09 18.13 6.49
C LEU A 227 -2.40 16.93 5.58
N LYS A 228 -2.03 17.00 4.30
CA LYS A 228 -2.15 15.90 3.33
C LYS A 228 -1.32 14.69 3.73
N SER A 229 -0.07 14.91 4.17
CA SER A 229 0.82 13.83 4.62
C SER A 229 0.28 13.14 5.88
N ILE A 230 -0.16 13.92 6.89
CA ILE A 230 -0.81 13.39 8.10
C ILE A 230 -2.10 12.66 7.75
N GLY A 231 -2.90 13.23 6.86
CA GLY A 231 -4.12 12.61 6.34
C GLY A 231 -3.87 11.27 5.68
N LEU A 232 -2.79 11.15 4.89
CA LEU A 232 -2.40 9.90 4.26
C LEU A 232 -2.05 8.81 5.29
N PHE A 233 -1.26 9.14 6.31
CA PHE A 233 -0.99 8.25 7.45
C PHE A 233 -2.27 7.81 8.15
N ASN A 234 -3.21 8.75 8.33
CA ASN A 234 -4.47 8.44 8.95
C ASN A 234 -5.28 7.47 8.09
N ILE A 235 -5.35 7.65 6.77
CA ILE A 235 -6.09 6.80 5.82
C ILE A 235 -5.55 5.35 5.82
N ILE A 236 -4.23 5.17 5.72
CA ILE A 236 -3.61 3.83 5.77
C ILE A 236 -3.74 3.19 7.15
N GLY A 237 -3.73 4.00 8.21
CA GLY A 237 -3.84 3.55 9.60
C GLY A 237 -2.61 2.78 10.07
N ASN A 238 -2.82 1.82 10.98
CA ASN A 238 -1.71 1.06 11.58
C ASN A 238 -1.13 -0.04 10.66
N GLN A 239 -1.57 -0.13 9.41
CA GLN A 239 -0.95 -1.05 8.46
C GLN A 239 0.48 -0.59 8.16
N GLY A 240 1.45 -1.50 8.29
CA GLY A 240 2.86 -1.20 8.09
C GLY A 240 3.48 -0.29 9.16
N SER A 241 2.83 -0.12 10.32
CA SER A 241 3.28 0.75 11.42
C SER A 241 3.40 2.25 11.07
N PHE A 242 2.79 2.70 9.96
CA PHE A 242 2.83 4.09 9.49
C PHE A 242 1.84 5.01 10.25
N LYS A 243 1.97 5.06 11.57
CA LYS A 243 1.26 6.06 12.38
C LYS A 243 1.90 7.43 12.15
N ALA A 244 1.11 8.50 12.18
CA ALA A 244 1.64 9.87 12.08
C ALA A 244 2.36 10.28 13.38
N SER A 245 3.47 9.62 13.72
CA SER A 245 4.29 9.98 14.88
C SER A 245 5.11 11.24 14.58
N PRO A 246 5.59 11.96 15.61
CA PRO A 246 6.49 13.09 15.40
C PRO A 246 7.68 12.76 14.50
N GLU A 247 8.26 11.57 14.65
CA GLU A 247 9.42 11.10 13.89
C GLU A 247 9.08 10.89 12.41
N LEU A 248 7.94 10.27 12.08
CA LEU A 248 7.54 10.08 10.69
C LEU A 248 7.02 11.35 10.04
N VAL A 249 6.35 12.22 10.81
CA VAL A 249 5.89 13.52 10.32
C VAL A 249 7.09 14.39 9.95
N ASN A 250 8.18 14.36 10.72
CA ASN A 250 9.42 15.07 10.41
C ASN A 250 10.07 14.65 9.07
N LEU A 251 9.69 13.50 8.51
CA LEU A 251 10.17 13.03 7.20
C LEU A 251 9.30 13.52 6.02
N CYS A 252 8.21 14.24 6.28
CA CYS A 252 7.26 14.64 5.24
C CYS A 252 7.63 15.94 4.52
N LEU A 253 8.57 16.72 5.07
CA LEU A 253 9.05 17.98 4.52
C LEU A 253 10.55 18.13 4.80
N SER A 254 11.29 18.76 3.88
CA SER A 254 12.75 18.88 3.98
C SER A 254 13.21 19.92 5.01
N ASP A 255 12.45 21.00 5.22
CA ASP A 255 12.80 22.05 6.17
C ASP A 255 12.05 21.89 7.50
N ARG A 256 12.83 21.74 8.58
CA ARG A 256 12.32 21.42 9.91
C ARG A 256 11.67 22.62 10.60
N GLU A 257 12.16 23.83 10.35
CA GLU A 257 11.59 25.03 10.96
C GLU A 257 10.19 25.31 10.39
N THR A 258 10.06 25.30 9.05
CA THR A 258 8.75 25.44 8.41
C THR A 258 7.78 24.31 8.77
N LEU A 259 8.27 23.06 8.90
CA LEU A 259 7.44 21.96 9.37
C LEU A 259 6.90 22.21 10.78
N ASN A 260 7.74 22.63 11.72
CA ASN A 260 7.31 22.88 13.10
C ASN A 260 6.28 24.01 13.17
N MET A 261 6.52 25.12 12.46
CA MET A 261 5.57 26.24 12.39
C MET A 261 4.23 25.80 11.78
N ALA A 262 4.26 25.02 10.70
CA ALA A 262 3.05 24.49 10.08
C ALA A 262 2.30 23.53 11.04
N LEU A 263 3.03 22.67 11.75
CA LEU A 263 2.45 21.73 12.71
C LEU A 263 1.77 22.45 13.88
N GLU A 264 2.40 23.48 14.43
CA GLU A 264 1.83 24.35 15.46
C GLU A 264 0.57 25.05 14.95
N SER A 265 0.62 25.63 13.75
CA SER A 265 -0.55 26.29 13.14
C SER A 265 -1.73 25.33 12.96
N LEU A 266 -1.49 24.11 12.46
CA LEU A 266 -2.54 23.11 12.28
C LEU A 266 -3.16 22.65 13.62
N LEU A 267 -2.36 22.58 14.69
CA LEU A 267 -2.84 22.28 16.05
C LEU A 267 -3.69 23.42 16.60
N GLU A 268 -3.24 24.67 16.48
CA GLU A 268 -3.97 25.86 16.94
C GLU A 268 -5.32 26.02 16.23
N LYS A 269 -5.35 25.80 14.91
CA LYS A 269 -6.58 25.81 14.09
C LYS A 269 -7.50 24.60 14.36
N SER A 270 -7.11 23.69 15.26
CA SER A 270 -7.84 22.46 15.57
C SER A 270 -8.16 21.62 14.32
N LEU A 271 -7.23 21.61 13.35
CA LEU A 271 -7.30 20.78 12.13
C LEU A 271 -6.66 19.41 12.36
N ILE A 272 -5.70 19.35 13.28
CA ILE A 272 -5.12 18.10 13.79
C ILE A 272 -5.14 18.09 15.32
N LYS A 273 -5.12 16.89 15.91
CA LYS A 273 -4.97 16.67 17.35
C LYS A 273 -3.87 15.64 17.59
N TYR A 274 -3.07 15.84 18.64
CA TYR A 274 -2.09 14.85 19.07
C TYR A 274 -2.69 13.90 20.12
N GLN A 275 -2.78 12.62 19.80
CA GLN A 275 -3.28 11.59 20.70
C GLN A 275 -2.12 11.02 21.53
N LYS A 276 -1.95 11.49 22.76
CA LYS A 276 -0.83 11.09 23.65
C LYS A 276 -0.73 9.58 23.88
N PHE A 277 -1.86 8.89 24.01
CA PHE A 277 -1.89 7.45 24.27
C PHE A 277 -1.32 6.62 23.10
N ASN A 278 -1.63 7.03 21.86
CA ASN A 278 -1.17 6.35 20.64
C ASN A 278 0.16 6.92 20.10
N GLY A 279 0.53 8.13 20.52
CA GLY A 279 1.70 8.86 20.05
C GLY A 279 1.60 9.24 18.58
N GLU A 280 0.45 9.77 18.15
CA GLU A 280 0.19 10.12 16.75
C GLU A 280 -0.62 11.41 16.58
N TYR A 281 -0.43 12.08 15.44
CA TYR A 281 -1.29 13.15 14.96
C TYR A 281 -2.48 12.59 14.20
N ARG A 282 -3.68 13.08 14.53
CA ARG A 282 -4.94 12.75 13.87
C ARG A 282 -5.57 13.98 13.27
N VAL A 283 -6.01 13.89 12.03
CA VAL A 283 -6.85 14.91 11.41
C VAL A 283 -8.20 14.95 12.15
N TRP A 284 -8.71 16.16 12.37
CA TRP A 284 -9.90 16.40 13.16
C TRP A 284 -10.93 17.22 12.38
N GLN A 285 -12.11 16.65 12.15
CA GLN A 285 -13.18 17.31 11.40
C GLN A 285 -14.04 18.29 12.22
N GLY A 286 -13.92 18.31 13.56
CA GLY A 286 -14.65 19.28 14.40
C GLY A 286 -15.94 18.80 15.06
N SER A 287 -16.35 17.53 14.91
CA SER A 287 -17.58 17.01 15.52
C SER A 287 -17.30 16.12 16.74
N ASP A 288 -17.75 16.52 17.93
CA ASP A 288 -17.69 15.73 19.19
C ASP A 288 -18.72 14.59 19.27
N PHE A 289 -19.27 14.13 18.15
CA PHE A 289 -20.32 13.12 18.11
C PHE A 289 -19.83 11.83 17.45
N ASP A 290 -19.19 10.95 18.25
CA ASP A 290 -19.01 9.54 17.90
C ASP A 290 -20.22 8.74 18.42
N LEU A 291 -21.35 8.85 17.71
CA LEU A 291 -22.59 8.12 18.04
C LEU A 291 -22.50 6.61 17.75
N GLU A 292 -21.43 6.14 17.10
CA GLU A 292 -21.35 4.77 16.57
C GLU A 292 -20.31 3.88 17.25
N LEU A 293 -19.47 4.41 18.15
CA LEU A 293 -18.65 3.57 19.04
C LEU A 293 -19.46 3.00 20.22
N GLU A 294 -20.72 3.40 20.39
CA GLU A 294 -21.64 2.91 21.44
C GLU A 294 -22.67 1.86 20.95
N ILE A 295 -22.56 1.35 19.73
CA ILE A 295 -23.41 0.22 19.33
C ILE A 295 -22.71 -1.09 19.70
N LYS A 296 -23.13 -1.63 20.85
CA LYS A 296 -22.83 -2.98 21.36
C LYS A 296 -23.22 -4.09 20.38
#